data_AF-A0A9P3EZD8-F1
#
_entry.id   AF-A0A9P3EZD8-F1
#
_cell.length_a   1.000
_cell.length_b   1.000
_cell.length_c   1.000
_cell.angle_alpha   90.00
_cell.angle_beta   90.00
_cell.angle_gamma   90.00
#
_symmetry.space_group_name_H-M   'P 1'
#
loop_
_entity.id
_entity.type
_entity.pdbx_description
1 polymer ?
#
loop_
_entity_poly.entity_id
_entity_poly.type
_entity_poly.pdbx_seq_one_letter_code
_entity_poly.pdbx_strand_id
1 'polypeptide(L)'
;MGWFWGSSNQDDPVKKLDPGLREYLENEAPAKYVPTTSIPSTQEPSKTLDPQTRAPKPSESAETGEASQPSVPSASLFPDGRYSHLWKTYKPPQEEGGSVTKGAERVIEKYKKHNDTVHRAAMENCALEHEALTLCFQTGNWQKRLQARVTSCSEENATFSRCFTTQSKFLQALGYAASFDWDEEKEERIQMHADKLYHQMLDYEKRVAECRVAGQEPPPLRSLFNPQAKPQQLKSNDTPGSLEVPGVEQIPPGFKPSKSLEQLTPHERELEIRAHNAQIEKQKMYVQEASPFMKTQEDARLKRREKAVSWFGETIGKWVT
;
A
#
# COMPACT_ATOMS: atom_id res chain seq x y z
N MET A 1 15.21 -22.18 19.06
CA MET A 1 16.65 -22.22 19.37
C MET A 1 17.23 -23.48 18.74
N GLY A 2 18.18 -23.34 17.81
CA GLY A 2 18.86 -24.48 17.18
C GLY A 2 18.86 -24.42 15.66
N TRP A 3 19.62 -23.46 15.11
CA TRP A 3 20.02 -23.46 13.71
C TRP A 3 20.71 -24.78 13.34
N PHE A 4 20.12 -25.49 12.39
CA PHE A 4 20.61 -26.77 11.88
C PHE A 4 21.66 -26.51 10.80
N TRP A 5 22.92 -26.37 11.21
CA TRP A 5 24.08 -26.56 10.32
C TRP A 5 25.10 -27.42 11.06
N GLY A 6 25.05 -28.72 10.81
CA GLY A 6 25.91 -29.73 11.41
C GLY A 6 25.89 -31.03 10.61
N SER A 7 26.90 -31.15 9.74
CA SER A 7 27.47 -32.35 9.10
C SER A 7 26.75 -33.70 9.21
N SER A 8 26.40 -34.27 8.05
CA SER A 8 26.67 -35.67 7.74
C SER A 8 26.63 -35.89 6.23
N ASN A 9 27.74 -36.38 5.67
CA ASN A 9 27.90 -36.84 4.30
C ASN A 9 26.93 -37.99 3.99
N GLN A 10 25.73 -37.68 3.51
CA GLN A 10 24.92 -38.60 2.72
C GLN A 10 23.97 -37.78 1.84
N ASP A 11 24.17 -37.92 0.54
CA ASP A 11 23.44 -37.31 -0.58
C ASP A 11 23.62 -35.81 -0.82
N ASP A 12 24.61 -35.45 -1.66
CA ASP A 12 24.70 -34.14 -2.28
C ASP A 12 23.43 -33.87 -3.13
N PRO A 13 22.55 -32.95 -2.74
CA PRO A 13 21.32 -32.64 -3.48
C PRO A 13 21.62 -32.01 -4.84
N VAL A 14 22.85 -31.50 -5.02
CA VAL A 14 23.36 -30.93 -6.27
C VAL A 14 23.44 -31.98 -7.38
N LYS A 15 23.44 -33.28 -7.04
CA LYS A 15 23.51 -34.36 -8.04
C LYS A 15 22.28 -34.48 -8.92
N LYS A 16 21.13 -33.97 -8.47
CA LYS A 16 19.83 -34.01 -9.18
C LYS A 16 19.54 -32.74 -9.99
N LEU A 17 20.44 -31.76 -9.99
CA LEU A 17 20.28 -30.51 -10.75
C LEU A 17 20.72 -30.67 -12.21
N ASP A 18 20.10 -29.90 -13.09
CA ASP A 18 20.42 -29.78 -14.52
C ASP A 18 21.87 -29.29 -14.70
N PRO A 19 22.65 -29.78 -15.67
CA PRO A 19 24.10 -29.55 -15.71
C PRO A 19 24.47 -28.06 -15.86
N GLY A 20 23.68 -27.27 -16.59
CA GLY A 20 23.91 -25.82 -16.71
C GLY A 20 23.69 -25.05 -15.40
N LEU A 21 22.78 -25.51 -14.54
CA LEU A 21 22.53 -24.92 -13.22
C LEU A 21 23.66 -25.23 -12.23
N ARG A 22 24.32 -26.38 -12.39
CA ARG A 22 25.48 -26.75 -11.58
C ARG A 22 26.67 -25.88 -11.92
N GLU A 23 26.96 -25.68 -13.20
CA GLU A 23 28.04 -24.80 -13.64
C GLU A 23 27.81 -23.36 -13.15
N TYR A 24 26.58 -22.86 -13.20
CA TYR A 24 26.25 -21.55 -12.67
C TYR A 24 26.47 -21.44 -11.15
N LEU A 25 26.00 -22.42 -10.39
CA LEU A 25 26.18 -22.44 -8.93
C LEU A 25 27.64 -22.61 -8.51
N GLU A 26 28.43 -23.37 -9.27
CA GLU A 26 29.86 -23.52 -9.03
C GLU A 26 30.63 -22.22 -9.33
N ASN A 27 30.20 -21.48 -10.35
CA ASN A 27 30.79 -20.19 -10.73
C ASN A 27 30.42 -19.04 -9.77
N GLU A 28 29.20 -19.06 -9.20
CA GLU A 28 28.74 -18.02 -8.27
C GLU A 28 28.95 -18.37 -6.79
N ALA A 29 29.32 -19.61 -6.47
CA ALA A 29 29.58 -19.99 -5.09
C ALA A 29 30.78 -19.20 -4.52
N PRO A 30 30.64 -18.57 -3.33
CA PRO A 30 31.74 -17.86 -2.70
C PRO A 30 32.88 -18.83 -2.34
N ALA A 31 34.12 -18.32 -2.35
CA ALA A 31 35.28 -19.10 -1.94
C ALA A 31 35.08 -19.67 -0.52
N LYS A 32 35.30 -20.98 -0.36
CA LYS A 32 35.09 -21.72 0.89
C LYS A 32 35.86 -21.07 2.02
N TYR A 33 35.14 -20.61 3.04
CA TYR A 33 35.70 -20.05 4.26
C TYR A 33 36.48 -21.13 5.02
N VAL A 34 37.77 -20.90 5.25
CA VAL A 34 38.62 -21.74 6.09
C VAL A 34 38.70 -21.08 7.48
N PRO A 35 38.11 -21.66 8.54
CA PRO A 35 38.22 -21.10 9.88
C PRO A 35 39.67 -21.26 10.40
N THR A 36 40.22 -20.17 10.94
CA THR A 36 41.50 -20.17 11.64
C THR A 36 41.42 -21.07 12.88
N THR A 37 42.31 -22.06 12.92
CA THR A 37 42.55 -23.01 14.01
C THR A 37 42.63 -22.32 15.38
N SER A 38 41.87 -22.86 16.33
CA SER A 38 41.92 -22.56 17.76
C SER A 38 43.24 -23.05 18.38
N ILE A 39 43.85 -22.22 19.22
CA ILE A 39 44.98 -22.59 20.09
C ILE A 39 44.41 -22.88 21.50
N PRO A 40 44.78 -24.00 22.15
CA PRO A 40 44.26 -24.37 23.45
C PRO A 40 45.04 -23.74 24.62
N SER A 41 44.31 -23.59 25.73
CA SER A 41 44.80 -23.24 27.07
C SER A 41 45.70 -24.33 27.65
N THR A 42 46.87 -23.96 28.20
CA THR A 42 47.57 -24.75 29.24
C THR A 42 48.46 -23.83 30.11
N GLN A 43 48.07 -23.77 31.39
CA GLN A 43 48.79 -23.66 32.67
C GLN A 43 50.29 -23.24 32.75
N GLU A 44 50.54 -22.40 33.78
CA GLU A 44 51.75 -21.98 34.54
C GLU A 44 52.95 -22.97 34.67
N PRO A 45 54.17 -22.60 35.19
CA PRO A 45 54.53 -21.47 36.08
C PRO A 45 55.88 -20.72 35.86
N SER A 46 55.97 -19.53 36.48
CA SER A 46 57.09 -18.86 37.17
C SER A 46 58.57 -19.10 36.76
N LYS A 47 59.30 -17.99 36.46
CA LYS A 47 60.50 -17.54 37.24
C LYS A 47 61.07 -16.18 36.81
N THR A 48 61.35 -15.40 37.84
CA THR A 48 62.11 -14.14 38.02
C THR A 48 63.55 -14.14 37.49
N LEU A 49 64.05 -12.99 37.00
CA LEU A 49 65.13 -12.13 37.57
C LEU A 49 65.71 -11.12 36.53
N ASP A 50 65.82 -9.86 36.96
CA ASP A 50 66.48 -8.64 36.39
C ASP A 50 68.03 -8.78 36.16
N PRO A 51 68.82 -7.76 35.70
CA PRO A 51 68.54 -6.34 35.32
C PRO A 51 69.28 -5.77 34.06
N GLN A 52 69.03 -4.47 33.78
CA GLN A 52 69.92 -3.45 33.14
C GLN A 52 69.92 -3.37 31.58
N THR A 53 69.55 -2.26 30.91
CA THR A 53 70.30 -0.97 30.90
C THR A 53 69.56 0.13 30.07
N ARG A 54 69.41 1.31 30.71
CA ARG A 54 69.43 2.72 30.22
C ARG A 54 68.28 3.35 29.40
N ALA A 55 67.75 4.40 30.03
CA ALA A 55 66.87 5.48 29.55
C ALA A 55 67.61 6.49 28.61
N PRO A 56 67.02 7.60 28.07
CA PRO A 56 66.14 8.54 28.77
C PRO A 56 64.86 9.06 28.07
N LYS A 57 63.97 9.52 28.96
CA LYS A 57 62.82 10.44 28.89
C LYS A 57 63.19 11.83 28.29
N PRO A 58 62.25 12.76 27.98
CA PRO A 58 61.36 13.46 28.96
C PRO A 58 59.86 13.45 28.58
N SER A 59 58.94 13.12 29.51
CA SER A 59 58.24 13.97 30.52
C SER A 59 56.94 14.58 29.95
N GLU A 60 55.79 14.04 30.38
CA GLU A 60 54.88 14.58 31.41
C GLU A 60 54.02 15.75 30.89
N SER A 61 52.69 15.64 30.90
CA SER A 61 51.94 15.74 32.16
C SER A 61 50.62 14.99 32.10
N ALA A 62 50.31 14.29 33.18
CA ALA A 62 48.97 13.95 33.61
C ALA A 62 48.64 14.84 34.82
N GLU A 63 47.44 15.40 34.86
CA GLU A 63 46.67 15.72 36.07
C GLU A 63 45.22 15.95 35.61
N THR A 64 44.34 14.96 35.82
CA THR A 64 43.35 14.85 36.92
C THR A 64 42.17 15.81 36.82
N GLY A 65 40.99 15.20 36.68
CA GLY A 65 39.82 15.57 37.46
C GLY A 65 38.81 16.47 36.78
N GLU A 66 38.02 15.91 35.87
CA GLU A 66 36.61 16.31 35.76
C GLU A 66 35.81 15.09 35.30
N ALA A 67 34.79 14.74 36.10
CA ALA A 67 33.77 13.75 35.77
C ALA A 67 33.00 14.24 34.54
N SER A 68 33.60 14.00 33.38
CA SER A 68 33.10 14.46 32.09
C SER A 68 32.06 13.46 31.61
N GLN A 69 30.88 13.99 31.30
CA GLN A 69 29.79 13.24 30.71
C GLN A 69 30.29 12.42 29.52
N PRO A 70 29.76 11.20 29.30
CA PRO A 70 30.24 10.34 28.24
C PRO A 70 30.15 11.10 26.90
N SER A 71 31.27 11.20 26.18
CA SER A 71 31.33 11.84 24.84
C SER A 71 30.57 11.05 23.77
N VAL A 72 29.82 10.03 24.19
CA VAL A 72 29.14 9.05 23.38
C VAL A 72 27.72 8.90 23.91
N PRO A 73 26.72 8.72 23.04
CA PRO A 73 25.34 8.55 23.46
C PRO A 73 25.20 7.32 24.38
N SER A 74 24.25 7.35 25.30
CA SER A 74 23.96 6.24 26.23
C SER A 74 23.57 4.94 25.53
N ALA A 75 23.07 5.02 24.29
CA ALA A 75 22.77 3.88 23.44
C ALA A 75 24.02 3.24 22.79
N SER A 76 25.21 3.80 23.00
CA SER A 76 26.45 3.23 22.46
C SER A 76 26.87 1.99 23.24
N LEU A 77 27.30 0.95 22.52
CA LEU A 77 27.76 -0.32 23.10
C LEU A 77 29.07 -0.18 23.91
N PHE A 78 29.83 0.89 23.67
CA PHE A 78 31.14 1.14 24.28
C PHE A 78 31.18 2.52 24.95
N PRO A 79 30.85 2.61 26.24
CA PRO A 79 30.83 3.89 26.98
C PRO A 79 32.22 4.48 27.23
N ASP A 80 33.28 3.67 27.09
CA ASP A 80 34.68 4.07 27.32
C ASP A 80 35.23 5.11 26.32
N GLY A 81 34.42 5.59 25.37
CA GLY A 81 34.82 6.63 24.41
C GLY A 81 35.80 6.16 23.31
N ARG A 82 36.17 4.88 23.26
CA ARG A 82 37.08 4.29 22.25
C ARG A 82 36.66 4.58 20.81
N TYR A 83 35.35 4.60 20.57
CA TYR A 83 34.76 4.88 19.25
C TYR A 83 34.13 6.28 19.16
N SER A 84 34.47 7.20 20.06
CA SER A 84 33.91 8.56 20.10
C SER A 84 34.02 9.31 18.78
N HIS A 85 35.11 9.11 18.04
CA HIS A 85 35.33 9.73 16.73
C HIS A 85 34.27 9.35 15.68
N LEU A 86 33.68 8.15 15.76
CA LEU A 86 32.60 7.72 14.86
C LEU A 86 31.29 8.45 15.15
N TRP A 87 31.08 8.85 16.41
CA TRP A 87 29.87 9.55 16.84
C TRP A 87 29.94 11.07 16.64
N LYS A 88 31.14 11.66 16.47
CA LYS A 88 31.31 13.11 16.28
C LYS A 88 30.63 13.67 15.02
N THR A 89 30.61 12.87 13.95
CA THR A 89 29.95 13.22 12.67
C THR A 89 28.63 12.47 12.49
N TYR A 90 28.30 11.54 13.38
CA TYR A 90 27.05 10.81 13.33
C TYR A 90 25.90 11.74 13.70
N LYS A 91 25.09 12.08 12.70
CA LYS A 91 23.76 12.59 12.93
C LYS A 91 22.84 11.38 13.00
N PRO A 92 22.23 11.07 14.16
CA PRO A 92 21.16 10.09 14.15
C PRO A 92 20.15 10.52 13.10
N PRO A 93 19.54 9.59 12.34
CA PRO A 93 18.35 9.93 11.59
C PRO A 93 17.41 10.56 12.62
N GLN A 94 17.13 11.86 12.48
CA GLN A 94 16.11 12.50 13.32
C GLN A 94 14.89 11.60 13.17
N GLU A 95 14.38 11.07 14.28
CA GLU A 95 13.03 10.51 14.31
C GLU A 95 12.16 11.58 13.66
N GLU A 96 11.66 11.26 12.47
CA GLU A 96 11.28 12.23 11.47
C GLU A 96 10.06 13.02 11.95
N GLY A 97 10.29 14.13 12.65
CA GLY A 97 9.43 15.30 12.57
C GLY A 97 9.49 15.76 11.12
N GLY A 98 8.64 15.14 10.28
CA GLY A 98 8.75 15.12 8.84
C GLY A 98 9.11 16.47 8.25
N SER A 99 10.17 16.52 7.43
CA SER A 99 10.31 17.67 6.54
C SER A 99 8.99 17.80 5.78
N VAL A 100 8.41 19.00 5.76
CA VAL A 100 7.12 19.28 5.09
C VAL A 100 7.10 18.72 3.65
N THR A 101 8.28 18.67 3.02
CA THR A 101 8.51 18.04 1.72
C THR A 101 8.28 16.53 1.69
N LYS A 102 8.79 15.77 2.67
CA LYS A 102 8.56 14.31 2.79
C LYS A 102 7.11 13.98 3.14
N GLY A 103 6.47 14.82 3.95
CA GLY A 103 5.04 14.72 4.26
C GLY A 103 4.18 14.90 3.01
N ALA A 104 4.42 15.96 2.24
CA ALA A 104 3.68 16.21 1.01
C ALA A 104 3.94 15.17 -0.09
N GLU A 105 5.18 14.69 -0.21
CA GLU A 105 5.51 13.59 -1.14
C GLU A 105 4.74 12.31 -0.78
N ARG A 106 4.66 11.96 0.51
CA ARG A 106 3.84 10.83 1.01
C ARG A 106 2.36 10.99 0.65
N VAL A 107 1.80 12.19 0.84
CA VAL A 107 0.40 12.49 0.49
C VAL A 107 0.14 12.31 -1.01
N ILE A 108 1.05 12.81 -1.85
CA ILE A 108 0.96 12.68 -3.31
C ILE A 108 1.08 11.20 -3.73
N GLU A 109 2.03 10.47 -3.17
CA GLU A 109 2.24 9.05 -3.47
C GLU A 109 1.03 8.20 -3.05
N LYS A 110 0.49 8.43 -1.84
CA LYS A 110 -0.73 7.76 -1.37
C LYS A 110 -1.93 8.09 -2.24
N TYR A 111 -2.10 9.36 -2.62
CA TYR A 111 -3.18 9.75 -3.51
C TYR A 111 -3.09 9.05 -4.88
N LYS A 112 -1.88 8.88 -5.42
CA LYS A 112 -1.65 8.12 -6.67
C LYS A 112 -1.96 6.63 -6.50
N LYS A 113 -1.49 6.01 -5.40
CA LYS A 113 -1.69 4.58 -5.11
C LYS A 113 -3.11 4.23 -4.67
N HIS A 114 -3.91 5.20 -4.24
CA HIS A 114 -5.27 4.98 -3.73
C HIS A 114 -6.12 4.09 -4.67
N ASN A 115 -6.20 4.44 -5.95
CA ASN A 115 -7.03 3.68 -6.87
C ASN A 115 -6.52 2.26 -7.06
N ASP A 116 -5.20 2.07 -7.13
CA ASP A 116 -4.59 0.74 -7.23
C ASP A 116 -4.89 -0.09 -5.97
N THR A 117 -4.84 0.52 -4.78
CA THR A 117 -5.18 -0.16 -3.52
C THR A 117 -6.66 -0.56 -3.44
N VAL A 118 -7.56 0.32 -3.89
CA VAL A 118 -9.00 0.02 -3.98
C VAL A 118 -9.25 -1.11 -4.99
N HIS A 119 -8.63 -1.04 -6.17
CA HIS A 119 -8.79 -2.05 -7.20
C HIS A 119 -8.24 -3.40 -6.76
N ARG A 120 -7.10 -3.41 -6.06
CA ARG A 120 -6.57 -4.64 -5.49
C ARG A 120 -7.55 -5.27 -4.49
N ALA A 121 -8.10 -4.49 -3.56
CA ALA A 121 -9.09 -5.00 -2.61
C ALA A 121 -10.40 -5.44 -3.30
N ALA A 122 -10.79 -4.76 -4.39
CA ALA A 122 -11.94 -5.19 -5.20
C ALA A 122 -11.67 -6.54 -5.90
N MET A 123 -10.46 -6.79 -6.38
CA MET A 123 -10.07 -8.09 -6.94
C MET A 123 -10.10 -9.21 -5.88
N GLU A 124 -9.67 -8.91 -4.66
CA GLU A 124 -9.68 -9.86 -3.55
C GLU A 124 -11.13 -10.27 -3.18
N ASN A 125 -12.06 -9.31 -3.18
CA ASN A 125 -13.49 -9.59 -2.97
C ASN A 125 -14.12 -10.36 -4.15
N CYS A 126 -13.77 -10.01 -5.39
CA CYS A 126 -14.29 -10.64 -6.61
C CYS A 126 -13.43 -11.82 -7.12
N ALA A 127 -12.71 -12.47 -6.21
CA ALA A 127 -11.75 -13.52 -6.58
C ALA A 127 -12.44 -14.71 -7.25
N LEU A 128 -13.66 -15.05 -6.85
CA LEU A 128 -14.42 -16.18 -7.40
C LEU A 128 -14.89 -15.90 -8.83
N GLU A 129 -15.38 -14.71 -9.11
CA GLU A 129 -15.76 -14.28 -10.46
C GLU A 129 -14.52 -14.19 -11.36
N HIS A 130 -13.38 -13.75 -10.81
CA HIS A 130 -12.12 -13.73 -11.54
C HIS A 130 -11.63 -15.14 -11.89
N GLU A 131 -11.75 -16.08 -10.96
CA GLU A 131 -11.46 -17.49 -11.19
C GLU A 131 -12.39 -18.06 -12.27
N ALA A 132 -13.70 -17.82 -12.18
CA ALA A 132 -14.67 -18.27 -13.18
C ALA A 132 -14.33 -17.78 -14.60
N LEU A 133 -13.97 -16.50 -14.74
CA LEU A 133 -13.53 -15.93 -16.01
C LEU A 133 -12.26 -16.61 -16.54
N THR A 134 -11.29 -16.90 -15.67
CA THR A 134 -10.04 -17.57 -16.04
C THR A 134 -10.29 -19.03 -16.44
N LEU A 135 -11.13 -19.74 -15.68
CA LEU A 135 -11.52 -21.11 -15.95
C LEU A 135 -12.33 -21.24 -17.24
N CYS A 136 -13.08 -20.22 -17.65
CA CYS A 136 -13.81 -20.23 -18.92
C CYS A 136 -12.89 -20.42 -20.14
N PHE A 137 -11.68 -19.85 -20.12
CA PHE A 137 -10.70 -20.06 -21.20
C PHE A 137 -9.96 -21.40 -21.11
N GLN A 138 -9.81 -21.93 -19.89
CA GLN A 138 -8.96 -23.08 -19.63
C GLN A 138 -9.72 -24.41 -19.66
N THR A 139 -10.97 -24.44 -19.22
CA THR A 139 -11.74 -25.67 -18.96
C THR A 139 -12.77 -26.00 -20.05
N GLY A 140 -13.16 -27.29 -20.14
CA GLY A 140 -14.26 -27.76 -20.99
C GLY A 140 -13.88 -28.55 -22.25
N ASN A 141 -14.90 -29.11 -22.89
CA ASN A 141 -14.77 -29.86 -24.16
C ASN A 141 -14.34 -28.93 -25.31
N TRP A 142 -13.80 -29.48 -26.39
CA TRP A 142 -13.35 -28.71 -27.56
C TRP A 142 -14.38 -27.69 -28.06
N GLN A 143 -15.67 -28.08 -28.10
CA GLN A 143 -16.76 -27.20 -28.48
C GLN A 143 -16.97 -26.03 -27.51
N LYS A 144 -16.87 -26.26 -26.19
CA LYS A 144 -16.95 -25.18 -25.17
C LYS A 144 -15.75 -24.23 -25.27
N ARG A 145 -14.55 -24.75 -25.51
CA ARG A 145 -13.34 -23.91 -25.70
C ARG A 145 -13.43 -23.07 -26.97
N LEU A 146 -14.02 -23.62 -28.03
CA LEU A 146 -14.30 -22.87 -29.26
C LEU A 146 -15.34 -21.77 -29.00
N GLN A 147 -16.45 -22.09 -28.34
CA GLN A 147 -17.47 -21.12 -27.95
C GLN A 147 -16.89 -20.02 -27.05
N ALA A 148 -16.09 -20.37 -26.05
CA ALA A 148 -15.42 -19.43 -25.15
C ALA A 148 -14.49 -18.46 -25.90
N ARG A 149 -13.75 -18.93 -26.91
CA ARG A 149 -12.92 -18.06 -27.76
C ARG A 149 -13.74 -17.16 -28.67
N VAL A 150 -14.81 -17.69 -29.28
CA VAL A 150 -15.69 -16.91 -30.16
C VAL A 150 -16.44 -15.82 -29.39
N THR A 151 -16.97 -16.17 -28.21
CA THR A 151 -17.71 -15.25 -27.34
C THR A 151 -16.81 -14.44 -26.42
N SER A 152 -15.49 -14.73 -26.40
CA SER A 152 -14.53 -14.17 -25.45
C SER A 152 -15.00 -14.23 -23.99
N CYS A 153 -15.66 -15.33 -23.61
CA CYS A 153 -16.25 -15.52 -22.28
C CYS A 153 -17.12 -14.34 -21.82
N SER A 154 -17.98 -13.80 -22.71
CA SER A 154 -18.72 -12.56 -22.46
C SER A 154 -19.59 -12.59 -21.20
N GLU A 155 -20.20 -13.73 -20.87
CA GLU A 155 -21.03 -13.90 -19.66
C GLU A 155 -20.19 -13.77 -18.39
N GLU A 156 -19.14 -14.57 -18.25
CA GLU A 156 -18.22 -14.52 -17.10
C GLU A 156 -17.47 -13.19 -17.02
N ASN A 157 -17.18 -12.57 -18.17
CA ASN A 157 -16.56 -11.26 -18.20
C ASN A 157 -17.54 -10.18 -17.71
N ALA A 158 -18.83 -10.30 -18.03
CA ALA A 158 -19.85 -9.37 -17.56
C ALA A 158 -20.10 -9.51 -16.05
N THR A 159 -20.11 -10.73 -15.51
CA THR A 159 -20.26 -10.98 -14.06
C THR A 159 -19.05 -10.42 -13.30
N PHE A 160 -17.83 -10.74 -13.73
CA PHE A 160 -16.60 -10.20 -13.16
C PHE A 160 -16.53 -8.68 -13.25
N SER A 161 -16.82 -8.09 -14.42
CA SER A 161 -16.82 -6.64 -14.61
C SER A 161 -17.84 -5.95 -13.70
N ARG A 162 -19.02 -6.56 -13.52
CA ARG A 162 -20.04 -6.04 -12.60
C ARG A 162 -19.55 -6.09 -11.15
N CYS A 163 -19.05 -7.24 -10.70
CA CYS A 163 -18.51 -7.38 -9.35
C CYS A 163 -17.41 -6.36 -9.11
N PHE A 164 -16.38 -6.32 -9.96
CA PHE A 164 -15.21 -5.47 -9.79
C PHE A 164 -15.58 -3.97 -9.75
N THR A 165 -16.45 -3.52 -10.65
CA THR A 165 -16.84 -2.10 -10.73
C THR A 165 -17.73 -1.67 -9.56
N THR A 166 -18.68 -2.52 -9.14
CA THR A 166 -19.54 -2.23 -7.98
C THR A 166 -18.76 -2.30 -6.68
N GLN A 167 -17.90 -3.31 -6.51
CA GLN A 167 -17.06 -3.47 -5.32
C GLN A 167 -16.05 -2.34 -5.17
N SER A 168 -15.43 -1.89 -6.28
CA SER A 168 -14.56 -0.70 -6.26
C SER A 168 -15.31 0.54 -5.77
N LYS A 169 -16.58 0.72 -6.16
CA LYS A 169 -17.42 1.82 -5.69
C LYS A 169 -17.82 1.65 -4.22
N PHE A 170 -18.11 0.44 -3.74
CA PHE A 170 -18.42 0.20 -2.33
C PHE A 170 -17.24 0.57 -1.44
N LEU A 171 -16.04 0.13 -1.82
CA LEU A 171 -14.80 0.47 -1.13
C LEU A 171 -14.57 1.99 -1.11
N GLN A 172 -14.77 2.68 -2.25
CA GLN A 172 -14.67 4.14 -2.32
C GLN A 172 -15.72 4.84 -1.43
N ALA A 173 -16.98 4.40 -1.48
CA ALA A 173 -18.09 4.97 -0.72
C ALA A 173 -17.95 4.79 0.80
N LEU A 174 -17.27 3.72 1.23
CA LEU A 174 -16.96 3.46 2.64
C LEU A 174 -15.67 4.14 3.11
N GLY A 175 -14.89 4.72 2.19
CA GLY A 175 -13.63 5.41 2.51
C GLY A 175 -12.43 4.48 2.67
N TYR A 176 -12.42 3.32 2.01
CA TYR A 176 -11.26 2.43 1.97
C TYR A 176 -10.04 3.17 1.39
N ALA A 177 -8.90 3.06 2.07
CA ALA A 177 -7.65 3.75 1.72
C ALA A 177 -7.78 5.27 1.61
N ALA A 178 -8.83 5.89 2.17
CA ALA A 178 -9.04 7.33 2.08
C ALA A 178 -8.17 8.13 3.05
N SER A 179 -7.75 7.54 4.17
CA SER A 179 -6.87 8.18 5.14
C SER A 179 -5.40 8.10 4.74
N PHE A 180 -4.64 9.15 5.06
CA PHE A 180 -3.19 9.18 4.86
C PHE A 180 -2.43 8.34 5.90
N ASP A 181 -3.08 7.93 6.98
CA ASP A 181 -2.59 6.92 7.90
C ASP A 181 -3.28 5.59 7.60
N TRP A 182 -2.48 4.53 7.47
CA TRP A 182 -2.98 3.19 7.15
C TRP A 182 -3.19 2.40 8.44
N ASP A 183 -4.41 1.93 8.64
CA ASP A 183 -4.81 1.09 9.77
C ASP A 183 -5.38 -0.22 9.23
N GLU A 184 -4.58 -1.28 9.28
CA GLU A 184 -4.90 -2.58 8.67
C GLU A 184 -6.23 -3.15 9.17
N GLU A 185 -6.48 -3.13 10.47
CA GLU A 185 -7.73 -3.67 11.05
C GLU A 185 -8.96 -2.87 10.62
N LYS A 186 -8.82 -1.57 10.41
CA LYS A 186 -9.91 -0.71 9.93
C LYS A 186 -10.17 -0.97 8.45
N GLU A 187 -9.13 -1.02 7.63
CA GLU A 187 -9.24 -1.24 6.19
C GLU A 187 -9.80 -2.64 5.88
N GLU A 188 -9.38 -3.68 6.60
CA GLU A 188 -9.96 -5.04 6.50
C GLU A 188 -11.45 -5.06 6.85
N ARG A 189 -11.84 -4.37 7.93
CA ARG A 189 -13.27 -4.25 8.30
C ARG A 189 -14.07 -3.57 7.20
N ILE A 190 -13.53 -2.54 6.56
CA ILE A 190 -14.16 -1.87 5.43
C ILE A 190 -14.28 -2.82 4.23
N GLN A 191 -13.24 -3.58 3.91
CA GLN A 191 -13.22 -4.54 2.81
C GLN A 191 -14.29 -5.63 3.01
N MET A 192 -14.33 -6.25 4.19
CA MET A 192 -15.35 -7.26 4.54
C MET A 192 -16.76 -6.67 4.57
N HIS A 193 -16.90 -5.41 5.02
CA HIS A 193 -18.20 -4.75 5.03
C HIS A 193 -18.70 -4.43 3.61
N ALA A 194 -17.82 -3.99 2.72
CA ALA A 194 -18.13 -3.75 1.31
C ALA A 194 -18.67 -5.03 0.67
N ASP A 195 -18.00 -6.17 0.88
CA ASP A 195 -18.42 -7.47 0.35
C ASP A 195 -19.80 -7.89 0.89
N LYS A 196 -20.04 -7.69 2.19
CA LYS A 196 -21.36 -7.93 2.79
C LYS A 196 -22.46 -7.09 2.15
N LEU A 197 -22.22 -5.80 1.89
CA LEU A 197 -23.19 -4.91 1.26
C LEU A 197 -23.47 -5.31 -0.20
N TYR A 198 -22.44 -5.75 -0.93
CA TYR A 198 -22.58 -6.26 -2.28
C TYR A 198 -23.50 -7.49 -2.34
N HIS A 199 -23.30 -8.46 -1.45
CA HIS A 199 -24.17 -9.63 -1.37
C HIS A 199 -25.61 -9.29 -0.97
N GLN A 200 -25.81 -8.33 -0.05
CA GLN A 200 -27.14 -7.85 0.31
C GLN A 200 -27.87 -7.20 -0.87
N MET A 201 -27.16 -6.44 -1.70
CA MET A 201 -27.68 -5.88 -2.93
C MET A 201 -28.11 -6.98 -3.91
N LEU A 202 -27.25 -7.99 -4.14
CA LEU A 202 -27.57 -9.11 -5.02
C LEU A 202 -28.78 -9.92 -4.53
N ASP A 203 -28.88 -10.16 -3.22
CA ASP A 203 -30.02 -10.87 -2.62
C ASP A 203 -31.32 -10.10 -2.81
N TYR A 204 -31.29 -8.78 -2.70
CA TYR A 204 -32.45 -7.94 -2.99
C TYR A 204 -32.85 -8.04 -4.47
N GLU A 205 -31.90 -7.94 -5.40
CA GLU A 205 -32.16 -8.06 -6.84
C GLU A 205 -32.78 -9.41 -7.20
N LYS A 206 -32.28 -10.50 -6.62
CA LYS A 206 -32.84 -11.85 -6.79
C LYS A 206 -34.28 -11.92 -6.30
N ARG A 207 -34.57 -11.41 -5.11
CA ARG A 207 -35.94 -11.38 -4.56
C ARG A 207 -36.88 -10.55 -5.42
N VAL A 208 -36.43 -9.40 -5.91
CA VAL A 208 -37.22 -8.58 -6.84
C VAL A 208 -37.50 -9.34 -8.14
N ALA A 209 -36.51 -10.05 -8.69
CA ALA A 209 -36.70 -10.87 -9.88
C ALA A 209 -37.70 -12.01 -9.63
N GLU A 210 -37.59 -12.71 -8.51
CA GLU A 210 -38.52 -13.78 -8.10
C GLU A 210 -39.95 -13.25 -7.92
N CYS A 211 -40.14 -12.12 -7.22
CA CYS A 211 -41.43 -11.48 -7.07
C CYS A 211 -42.02 -11.06 -8.42
N ARG A 212 -41.21 -10.49 -9.33
CA ARG A 212 -41.64 -10.15 -10.69
C ARG A 212 -42.10 -11.37 -11.48
N VAL A 213 -41.36 -12.48 -11.41
CA VAL A 213 -41.74 -13.74 -12.06
C VAL A 213 -43.03 -14.31 -11.43
N ALA A 214 -43.20 -14.17 -10.12
CA ALA A 214 -44.40 -14.59 -9.40
C ALA A 214 -45.60 -13.62 -9.50
N GLY A 215 -45.42 -12.45 -10.12
CA GLY A 215 -46.45 -11.40 -10.19
C GLY A 215 -46.80 -10.77 -8.83
N GLN A 216 -45.91 -10.86 -7.85
CA GLN A 216 -46.07 -10.25 -6.52
C GLN A 216 -45.42 -8.87 -6.45
N GLU A 217 -45.87 -8.04 -5.52
CA GLU A 217 -45.25 -6.73 -5.27
C GLU A 217 -43.79 -6.91 -4.82
N PRO A 218 -42.86 -6.08 -5.31
CA PRO A 218 -41.45 -6.16 -4.94
C PRO A 218 -41.27 -5.86 -3.45
N PRO A 219 -40.26 -6.47 -2.79
CA PRO A 219 -39.95 -6.16 -1.40
C PRO A 219 -39.62 -4.67 -1.22
N PRO A 220 -39.88 -4.09 -0.02
CA PRO A 220 -39.59 -2.69 0.23
C PRO A 220 -38.09 -2.41 0.11
N LEU A 221 -37.76 -1.33 -0.60
CA LEU A 221 -36.41 -0.84 -0.78
C LEU A 221 -35.89 -0.25 0.53
N ARG A 222 -34.74 -0.74 0.98
CA ARG A 222 -34.01 -0.20 2.15
C ARG A 222 -32.68 0.38 1.69
N SER A 223 -32.16 1.36 2.41
CA SER A 223 -30.81 1.87 2.14
C SER A 223 -29.76 0.89 2.64
N LEU A 224 -28.71 0.67 1.82
CA LEU A 224 -27.59 -0.19 2.20
C LEU A 224 -26.67 0.51 3.21
N PHE A 225 -26.53 1.83 3.09
CA PHE A 225 -25.63 2.63 3.91
C PHE A 225 -26.29 3.21 5.16
N ASN A 226 -27.62 3.43 5.11
CA ASN A 226 -28.40 4.00 6.20
C ASN A 226 -29.56 3.08 6.59
N PRO A 227 -29.32 2.11 7.50
CA PRO A 227 -30.35 1.15 7.92
C PRO A 227 -31.51 1.78 8.71
N GLN A 228 -31.33 3.00 9.23
CA GLN A 228 -32.37 3.73 9.97
C GLN A 228 -33.29 4.54 9.04
N ALA A 229 -32.95 4.65 7.74
CA ALA A 229 -33.81 5.32 6.78
C ALA A 229 -35.13 4.56 6.60
N LYS A 230 -36.23 5.31 6.43
CA LYS A 230 -37.56 4.71 6.22
C LYS A 230 -37.55 3.88 4.93
N PRO A 231 -38.00 2.61 4.96
CA PRO A 231 -38.13 1.80 3.76
C PRO A 231 -39.09 2.46 2.77
N GLN A 232 -38.73 2.47 1.50
CA GLN A 232 -39.56 2.97 0.41
C GLN A 232 -40.22 1.78 -0.28
N GLN A 233 -41.54 1.84 -0.47
CA GLN A 233 -42.26 0.82 -1.24
C GLN A 233 -42.10 1.17 -2.72
N LEU A 234 -41.48 0.27 -3.49
CA LEU A 234 -41.43 0.40 -4.95
C LEU A 234 -42.87 0.20 -5.46
N LYS A 235 -43.56 1.27 -5.82
CA LYS A 235 -44.91 1.15 -6.40
C LYS A 235 -44.77 0.56 -7.80
N SER A 236 -45.55 -0.47 -8.12
CA SER A 236 -45.56 -1.18 -9.40
C SER A 236 -45.94 -0.33 -10.62
N ASN A 237 -46.23 0.96 -10.43
CA ASN A 237 -46.48 1.89 -11.52
C ASN A 237 -45.19 2.66 -11.79
N ASP A 238 -44.43 2.18 -12.78
CA ASP A 238 -43.38 2.94 -13.45
C ASP A 238 -43.91 4.33 -13.79
N THR A 239 -43.61 5.30 -12.93
CA THR A 239 -43.81 6.72 -13.26
C THR A 239 -42.50 7.15 -13.90
N PRO A 240 -42.44 7.32 -15.24
CA PRO A 240 -41.20 7.64 -15.92
C PRO A 240 -40.73 9.01 -15.44
N GLY A 241 -39.67 9.03 -14.65
CA GLY A 241 -39.08 10.27 -14.10
C GLY A 241 -38.88 10.29 -12.58
N SER A 242 -39.41 9.35 -11.81
CA SER A 242 -39.08 9.24 -10.37
C SER A 242 -37.83 8.37 -10.18
N LEU A 243 -36.66 8.98 -10.25
CA LEU A 243 -35.39 8.32 -9.92
C LEU A 243 -35.33 8.10 -8.39
N GLU A 244 -35.87 6.98 -7.92
CA GLU A 244 -35.81 6.61 -6.50
C GLU A 244 -34.36 6.30 -6.09
N VAL A 245 -33.84 7.06 -5.13
CA VAL A 245 -32.55 6.84 -4.48
C VAL A 245 -32.83 6.48 -3.02
N PRO A 246 -32.52 5.25 -2.59
CA PRO A 246 -32.62 4.90 -1.18
C PRO A 246 -31.62 5.72 -0.35
N GLY A 247 -32.01 6.14 0.86
CA GLY A 247 -31.05 6.68 1.85
C GLY A 247 -31.04 8.21 2.07
N VAL A 248 -31.96 8.98 1.46
CA VAL A 248 -32.12 10.44 1.67
C VAL A 248 -30.99 11.30 1.08
N GLU A 249 -29.95 10.70 0.49
CA GLU A 249 -28.88 11.46 -0.16
C GLU A 249 -29.40 12.18 -1.42
N GLN A 250 -29.18 13.49 -1.49
CA GLN A 250 -29.54 14.31 -2.65
C GLN A 250 -28.48 14.16 -3.74
N ILE A 251 -28.92 14.17 -5.00
CA ILE A 251 -28.01 14.14 -6.15
C ILE A 251 -27.19 15.44 -6.14
N PRO A 252 -25.85 15.37 -6.06
CA PRO A 252 -25.03 16.57 -6.00
C PRO A 252 -25.10 17.36 -7.31
N PRO A 253 -25.00 18.70 -7.27
CA PRO A 253 -25.06 19.53 -8.47
C PRO A 253 -23.86 19.22 -9.39
N GLY A 254 -24.14 18.99 -10.68
CA GLY A 254 -23.09 18.65 -11.66
C GLY A 254 -22.62 17.19 -11.62
N PHE A 255 -23.32 16.32 -10.89
CA PHE A 255 -23.05 14.89 -10.85
C PHE A 255 -23.11 14.25 -12.25
N LYS A 256 -22.03 13.60 -12.64
CA LYS A 256 -21.95 12.82 -13.89
C LYS A 256 -21.80 11.34 -13.52
N PRO A 257 -22.90 10.58 -13.49
CA PRO A 257 -22.86 9.16 -13.15
C PRO A 257 -22.11 8.38 -14.23
N SER A 258 -21.55 7.23 -13.86
CA SER A 258 -20.76 6.41 -14.81
C SER A 258 -21.63 5.72 -15.86
N LYS A 259 -22.88 5.42 -15.49
CA LYS A 259 -23.97 4.94 -16.34
C LYS A 259 -25.17 5.88 -16.17
N SER A 260 -26.13 5.86 -17.08
CA SER A 260 -27.34 6.65 -16.85
C SER A 260 -28.08 6.10 -15.62
N LEU A 261 -28.58 7.00 -14.76
CA LEU A 261 -29.27 6.61 -13.51
C LEU A 261 -30.48 5.69 -13.74
N GLU A 262 -31.07 5.76 -14.93
CA GLU A 262 -32.17 4.91 -15.37
C GLU A 262 -31.78 3.45 -15.58
N GLN A 263 -30.54 3.19 -16.00
CA GLN A 263 -30.03 1.83 -16.23
C GLN A 263 -29.59 1.15 -14.92
N LEU A 264 -29.38 1.92 -13.86
CA LEU A 264 -28.87 1.44 -12.60
C LEU A 264 -30.00 0.98 -11.67
N THR A 265 -29.73 -0.09 -10.92
CA THR A 265 -30.64 -0.53 -9.86
C THR A 265 -30.71 0.53 -8.76
N PRO A 266 -31.79 0.59 -7.96
CA PRO A 266 -31.94 1.63 -6.94
C PRO A 266 -30.76 1.68 -5.95
N HIS A 267 -30.23 0.52 -5.57
CA HIS A 267 -29.03 0.42 -4.73
C HIS A 267 -27.75 0.87 -5.43
N GLU A 268 -27.59 0.56 -6.71
CA GLU A 268 -26.46 1.04 -7.50
C GLU A 268 -26.48 2.58 -7.64
N ARG A 269 -27.66 3.21 -7.70
CA ARG A 269 -27.78 4.68 -7.71
C ARG A 269 -27.31 5.31 -6.40
N GLU A 270 -27.77 4.77 -5.27
CA GLU A 270 -27.31 5.20 -3.93
C GLU A 270 -25.78 5.06 -3.83
N LEU A 271 -25.24 3.93 -4.28
CA LEU A 271 -23.82 3.66 -4.32
C LEU A 271 -23.04 4.67 -5.16
N GLU A 272 -23.51 5.02 -6.36
CA GLU A 272 -22.82 5.98 -7.22
C GLU A 272 -22.76 7.38 -6.62
N ILE A 273 -23.86 7.84 -6.01
CA ILE A 273 -23.93 9.15 -5.36
C ILE A 273 -22.93 9.19 -4.19
N ARG A 274 -22.93 8.15 -3.36
CA ARG A 274 -22.06 8.09 -2.18
C ARG A 274 -20.59 7.96 -2.55
N ALA A 275 -20.25 7.14 -3.55
CA ALA A 275 -18.89 7.01 -4.06
C ALA A 275 -18.36 8.36 -4.61
N HIS A 276 -19.21 9.12 -5.30
CA HIS A 276 -18.86 10.45 -5.79
C HIS A 276 -18.65 11.46 -4.66
N ASN A 277 -19.52 11.46 -3.65
CA ASN A 277 -19.35 12.31 -2.47
C ASN A 277 -18.04 11.99 -1.75
N ALA A 278 -17.74 10.71 -1.54
CA ALA A 278 -16.47 10.27 -0.95
C ALA A 278 -15.25 10.69 -1.79
N GLN A 279 -15.37 10.67 -3.11
CA GLN A 279 -14.30 11.16 -4.00
C GLN A 279 -14.07 12.67 -3.85
N ILE A 280 -15.13 13.47 -3.73
CA ILE A 280 -15.02 14.92 -3.47
C ILE A 280 -14.35 15.17 -2.12
N GLU A 281 -14.78 14.46 -1.07
CA GLU A 281 -14.19 14.58 0.27
C GLU A 281 -12.70 14.24 0.26
N LYS A 282 -12.32 13.15 -0.41
CA LYS A 282 -10.90 12.79 -0.58
C LYS A 282 -10.11 13.86 -1.34
N GLN A 283 -10.65 14.38 -2.44
CA GLN A 283 -9.99 15.47 -3.19
C GLN A 283 -9.79 16.70 -2.32
N LYS A 284 -10.78 17.05 -1.50
CA LYS A 284 -10.68 18.15 -0.54
C LYS A 284 -9.56 17.91 0.48
N MET A 285 -9.48 16.71 1.06
CA MET A 285 -8.40 16.35 1.99
C MET A 285 -7.02 16.43 1.34
N TYR A 286 -6.88 15.89 0.12
CA TYR A 286 -5.64 16.01 -0.65
C TYR A 286 -5.24 17.47 -0.89
N VAL A 287 -6.17 18.32 -1.32
CA VAL A 287 -5.88 19.74 -1.55
C VAL A 287 -5.46 20.43 -0.26
N GLN A 288 -6.12 20.13 0.87
CA GLN A 288 -5.76 20.73 2.16
C GLN A 288 -4.32 20.40 2.55
N GLU A 289 -3.91 19.14 2.43
CA GLU A 289 -2.57 18.69 2.82
C GLU A 289 -1.47 19.03 1.80
N ALA A 290 -1.78 18.98 0.50
CA ALA A 290 -0.82 19.27 -0.56
C ALA A 290 -0.67 20.76 -0.85
N SER A 291 -1.68 21.59 -0.54
CA SER A 291 -1.65 23.04 -0.84
C SER A 291 -0.43 23.80 -0.30
N PRO A 292 0.06 23.62 0.94
CA PRO A 292 1.25 24.35 1.40
C PRO A 292 2.47 23.99 0.56
N PHE A 293 2.65 22.71 0.24
CA PHE A 293 3.77 22.25 -0.58
C PHE A 293 3.69 22.76 -2.02
N MET A 294 2.50 22.70 -2.64
CA MET A 294 2.29 23.23 -3.99
C MET A 294 2.61 24.72 -4.06
N LYS A 295 2.14 25.52 -3.09
CA LYS A 295 2.47 26.95 -2.98
C LYS A 295 3.97 27.18 -2.86
N THR A 296 4.68 26.41 -2.01
CA THR A 296 6.14 26.55 -1.90
C THR A 296 6.88 26.23 -3.20
N GLN A 297 6.41 25.26 -3.98
CA GLN A 297 6.99 24.96 -5.29
C GLN A 297 6.68 26.04 -6.32
N GLU A 298 5.46 26.57 -6.32
CA GLU A 298 5.06 27.68 -7.18
C GLU A 298 5.91 28.92 -6.89
N ASP A 299 6.07 29.29 -5.62
CA ASP A 299 6.93 30.41 -5.21
C ASP A 299 8.40 30.19 -5.64
N ALA A 300 8.91 28.97 -5.50
CA ALA A 300 10.25 28.62 -5.96
C ALA A 300 10.38 28.68 -7.50
N ARG A 301 9.32 28.31 -8.24
CA ARG A 301 9.25 28.46 -9.71
C ARG A 301 9.19 29.93 -10.10
N LEU A 302 8.36 30.73 -9.45
CA LEU A 302 8.26 32.18 -9.68
C LEU A 302 9.60 32.86 -9.43
N LYS A 303 10.29 32.57 -8.32
CA LYS A 303 11.64 33.10 -8.04
C LYS A 303 12.66 32.68 -9.10
N ARG A 304 12.61 31.45 -9.62
CA ARG A 304 13.48 31.01 -10.73
C ARG A 304 13.16 31.76 -12.01
N ARG A 305 11.87 31.96 -12.31
CA ARG A 305 11.40 32.71 -13.46
C ARG A 305 11.80 34.18 -13.38
N GLU A 306 11.64 34.84 -12.23
CA GLU A 306 12.09 36.22 -12.00
C GLU A 306 13.59 36.36 -12.19
N LYS A 307 14.38 35.42 -11.65
CA LYS A 307 15.83 35.39 -11.87
C LYS A 307 16.18 35.19 -13.35
N ALA A 308 15.53 34.26 -14.04
CA ALA A 308 15.74 34.01 -15.46
C ALA A 308 15.35 35.22 -16.33
N VAL A 309 14.23 35.88 -16.02
CA VAL A 309 13.79 37.13 -16.66
C VAL A 309 14.77 38.27 -16.40
N SER A 310 15.31 38.38 -15.18
CA SER A 310 16.30 39.40 -14.86
C SER A 310 17.63 39.20 -15.61
N TRP A 311 18.00 37.95 -15.91
CA TRP A 311 19.27 37.63 -16.56
C TRP A 311 19.18 37.59 -18.10
N PHE A 312 18.07 37.11 -18.66
CA PHE A 312 17.90 36.88 -20.10
C PHE A 312 16.82 37.74 -20.76
N GLY A 313 16.17 38.63 -20.02
CA GLY A 313 15.02 39.42 -20.50
C GLY A 313 13.71 38.62 -20.51
N GLU A 314 12.57 39.32 -20.65
CA GLU A 314 11.23 38.72 -20.50
C GLU A 314 10.92 37.61 -21.51
N THR A 315 11.39 37.73 -22.75
CA THR A 315 11.06 36.79 -23.83
C THR A 315 11.76 35.43 -23.67
N ILE A 316 13.03 35.43 -23.28
CA ILE A 316 13.82 34.20 -23.10
C ILE A 316 13.62 33.66 -21.68
N GLY A 317 13.60 34.53 -20.67
CA GLY A 317 13.43 34.13 -19.27
C GLY A 317 12.10 33.46 -18.96
N LYS A 318 11.02 33.77 -19.70
CA LYS A 318 9.72 33.09 -19.56
C LYS A 318 9.66 31.71 -20.22
N TRP A 319 10.59 31.39 -21.13
CA TRP A 319 10.61 30.12 -21.87
C TRP A 319 11.52 29.06 -21.23
N VAL A 320 12.54 29.48 -20.50
CA VAL A 320 13.57 28.61 -19.87
C VAL A 320 13.11 27.97 -18.55
N THR A 321 12.06 28.49 -17.91
CA THR A 321 11.56 28.03 -16.58
C THR A 321 10.08 27.79 -16.57
#